data_AF-A0A512L7K2-F1
#
_entry.id   AF-A0A512L7K2-F1
#
_cell.length_a   1.000
_cell.length_b   1.000
_cell.length_c   1.000
_cell.angle_alpha   90.00
_cell.angle_beta   90.00
_cell.angle_gamma   90.00
#
_symmetry.space_group_name_H-M   'P 1'
#
loop_
_entity.id
_entity.type
_entity.pdbx_description
1 polymer ?
#
loop_
_entity_poly.entity_id
_entity_poly.type
_entity_poly.pdbx_seq_one_letter_code
_entity_poly.pdbx_strand_id
1 'polypeptide(L)' 'MRFAKLQMVVFSVLSAAVTVGGLAYIFMEHPAYLQATRQGVPYFTPPVINPADGKALDLNMLVRHYQGKDKS' A
#
# COMPACT_ATOMS: atom_id res chain seq x y z
N MET A 1 7.42 -40.10 20.60
CA MET A 1 6.21 -39.29 20.32
C MET A 1 6.22 -37.86 20.91
N ARG A 2 6.67 -37.63 22.15
CA ARG A 2 6.67 -36.27 22.76
C ARG A 2 7.53 -35.23 22.02
N PHE A 3 8.70 -35.63 21.53
CA PHE A 3 9.63 -34.75 20.81
C PHE A 3 9.04 -34.22 19.49
N ALA A 4 8.42 -35.09 18.69
CA ALA A 4 7.78 -34.69 17.43
C ALA A 4 6.63 -33.69 17.65
N LYS A 5 5.82 -33.89 18.70
CA LYS A 5 4.76 -32.93 19.06
C LYS A 5 5.36 -31.59 19.47
N LEU A 6 6.43 -31.57 20.26
CA LEU A 6 7.09 -30.34 20.68
C LEU A 6 7.68 -29.58 19.48
N GLN A 7 8.35 -30.26 18.57
CA GLN A 7 8.88 -29.68 17.33
C GLN A 7 7.78 -29.03 16.49
N MET A 8 6.66 -29.73 16.31
CA MET A 8 5.53 -29.22 15.54
C MET A 8 4.89 -27.99 16.19
N VAL A 9 4.73 -27.99 17.52
CA VAL A 9 4.23 -26.84 18.27
C VAL A 9 5.16 -25.64 18.09
N VAL A 10 6.46 -25.82 18.30
CA VAL A 10 7.45 -24.74 18.15
C VAL A 10 7.42 -24.18 16.74
N PHE A 11 7.44 -25.04 15.72
CA PHE A 11 7.38 -24.60 14.33
C PHE A 11 6.10 -23.81 14.04
N SER A 12 4.94 -24.33 14.45
CA SER A 12 3.65 -23.66 14.22
C SER A 12 3.57 -22.29 14.91
N VAL A 13 4.07 -22.17 16.14
CA VAL A 13 4.09 -20.92 16.89
C VAL A 13 5.03 -19.91 16.25
N LEU A 14 6.22 -20.35 15.84
CA LEU A 14 7.17 -19.48 15.13
C LEU A 14 6.62 -19.01 13.79
N SER A 15 6.03 -19.91 13.00
CA SER A 15 5.39 -19.54 11.73
C SER A 15 4.27 -18.52 11.95
N ALA A 16 3.37 -18.76 12.91
CA ALA A 16 2.30 -17.84 13.24
C ALA A 16 2.84 -16.47 13.69
N ALA A 17 3.87 -16.46 14.55
CA ALA A 17 4.49 -15.23 15.02
C ALA A 17 5.12 -14.42 13.88
N VAL A 18 5.85 -15.08 12.97
CA VAL A 18 6.45 -14.42 11.80
C VAL A 18 5.37 -13.89 10.86
N THR A 19 4.30 -14.65 10.60
CA THR A 19 3.20 -14.21 9.74
C THR A 19 2.48 -12.99 10.34
N VAL A 20 2.07 -13.06 11.60
CA VAL A 20 1.36 -11.95 12.26
C VAL A 20 2.27 -10.74 12.39
N GLY A 21 3.53 -10.93 12.79
CA GLY A 21 4.52 -9.87 12.91
C GLY A 21 4.82 -9.19 11.58
N GLY A 22 5.02 -9.96 10.51
CA GLY A 22 5.28 -9.44 9.17
C GLY A 22 4.10 -8.62 8.62
N LEU A 23 2.88 -9.10 8.81
CA LEU A 23 1.69 -8.34 8.43
C LEU A 23 1.56 -7.06 9.24
N ALA A 24 1.69 -7.14 10.57
CA ALA A 24 1.63 -5.97 11.44
C ALA A 24 2.68 -4.92 11.05
N TYR A 25 3.89 -5.35 10.70
CA TYR A 25 4.96 -4.47 10.23
C TYR A 25 4.62 -3.76 8.92
N ILE A 26 4.08 -4.47 7.93
CA ILE A 26 3.66 -3.88 6.64
C ILE A 26 2.57 -2.80 6.83
N PHE A 27 1.65 -2.99 7.78
CA PHE A 27 0.62 -2.00 8.09
C PHE A 27 1.13 -0.81 8.90
N MET A 28 2.20 -0.98 9.68
CA MET A 28 2.80 0.11 10.44
C MET A 28 3.71 0.97 9.54
N GLU A 29 4.52 0.32 8.70
CA GLU A 29 5.45 0.94 7.78
C GLU A 29 4.96 0.70 6.34
N HIS A 30 3.88 1.40 5.98
CA HIS A 30 3.22 1.23 4.69
C HIS A 30 4.23 1.38 3.54
N PRO A 31 4.56 0.30 2.81
CA PRO A 31 5.42 0.38 1.65
C PRO A 31 4.77 1.29 0.60
N ALA A 32 5.57 1.92 -0.25
CA ALA A 32 5.10 2.94 -1.20
C ALA A 32 3.92 2.48 -2.07
N TYR A 33 3.74 1.18 -2.31
CA TYR A 33 2.63 0.64 -3.10
C TYR A 33 1.30 0.54 -2.36
N LEU A 34 1.32 0.60 -1.03
CA LEU A 34 0.13 0.75 -0.20
C LEU A 34 -0.15 2.22 0.14
N GLN A 35 0.74 3.15 -0.25
CA GLN A 35 0.53 4.57 -0.03
C GLN A 35 -0.38 5.17 -1.11
N ALA A 36 -1.30 6.01 -0.65
CA ALA A 36 -2.15 6.82 -1.50
C ALA A 36 -2.07 8.28 -1.07
N THR A 37 -2.30 9.19 -2.02
CA THR A 37 -2.40 10.62 -1.71
C THR A 37 -3.59 10.88 -0.80
N ARG A 38 -3.68 12.09 -0.22
CA ARG A 38 -4.84 12.53 0.56
C ARG A 38 -6.17 12.42 -0.22
N GLN A 39 -6.09 12.40 -1.55
CA GLN A 39 -7.21 12.27 -2.46
C GLN A 39 -7.55 10.80 -2.80
N GLY A 40 -6.81 9.83 -2.24
CA GLY A 40 -7.00 8.41 -2.48
C GLY A 40 -6.32 7.88 -3.75
N VAL A 41 -5.45 8.66 -4.39
CA VAL A 41 -4.72 8.22 -5.60
C VAL A 41 -3.50 7.39 -5.19
N PRO A 42 -3.38 6.11 -5.58
CA PRO A 42 -2.19 5.30 -5.29
C PRO A 42 -0.91 5.93 -5.86
N TYR A 43 0.21 5.88 -5.12
CA TYR A 43 1.46 6.54 -5.52
C TYR A 43 2.07 5.99 -6.83
N PHE A 44 1.81 4.73 -7.16
CA PHE A 44 2.26 4.12 -8.42
C PHE A 44 1.24 4.24 -9.56
N THR A 45 0.22 5.09 -9.42
CA THR A 45 -0.71 5.35 -10.52
C THR A 45 0.06 6.07 -11.63
N PRO A 46 0.05 5.57 -12.88
CA PRO A 46 0.73 6.24 -13.98
C PRO A 46 0.07 7.59 -14.27
N PRO A 47 0.84 8.58 -14.79
CA PRO A 47 0.27 9.85 -15.22
C PRO A 47 -0.69 9.64 -16.39
N VAL A 48 -1.71 10.48 -16.47
CA VAL A 48 -2.70 10.48 -17.56
C VAL A 48 -2.29 11.47 -18.65
N ILE A 49 -2.71 11.23 -19.89
CA ILE A 49 -2.39 12.12 -21.00
C ILE A 49 -3.43 13.25 -21.05
N ASN A 50 -2.96 14.50 -21.16
CA ASN A 50 -3.82 15.64 -21.44
C ASN A 50 -4.27 15.60 -22.91
N PRO A 51 -5.58 15.51 -23.22
CA PRO A 51 -6.06 15.44 -24.59
C PRO A 51 -5.83 16.75 -25.38
N ALA A 52 -5.61 17.88 -24.71
CA ALA A 52 -5.44 19.18 -25.38
C ALA A 52 -4.04 19.37 -25.97
N ASP A 53 -2.99 18.86 -25.30
CA ASP A 53 -1.59 19.08 -25.70
C ASP A 53 -0.72 17.81 -25.69
N GLY A 54 -1.29 16.65 -25.35
CA GLY A 54 -0.60 15.36 -25.34
C GLY A 54 0.39 15.16 -24.20
N LYS A 55 0.50 16.09 -23.24
CA LYS A 55 1.48 16.00 -22.15
C LYS A 55 1.00 15.10 -21.01
N ALA A 56 1.95 14.53 -20.28
CA ALA A 56 1.67 13.78 -19.06
C ALA A 56 1.16 14.73 -17.96
N LEU A 57 0.06 14.35 -17.32
CA LEU A 57 -0.61 15.06 -16.25
C LEU A 57 -0.76 14.14 -15.04
N ASP A 58 -0.43 14.65 -13.84
CA ASP A 58 -0.64 13.92 -12.59
C ASP A 58 -2.13 13.73 -12.31
N LEU A 59 -2.56 12.49 -12.10
CA LEU A 59 -3.94 12.16 -11.79
C LEU A 59 -4.41 12.84 -10.48
N ASN A 60 -3.52 12.99 -9.50
CA ASN A 60 -3.85 13.65 -8.24
C ASN A 60 -4.20 15.14 -8.43
N MET A 61 -3.57 15.82 -9.39
CA MET A 61 -3.94 17.18 -9.78
C MET A 61 -5.35 17.22 -10.38
N LEU A 62 -5.67 16.25 -11.24
CA LEU A 62 -6.99 16.16 -11.87
C LEU A 62 -8.09 15.92 -10.83
N VAL A 63 -7.85 15.02 -9.87
CA VAL A 63 -8.79 14.76 -8.77
C VAL A 63 -9.00 16.01 -7.89
N ARG A 64 -7.94 16.78 -7.61
CA ARG A 64 -8.06 18.05 -6.87
C ARG A 64 -8.88 19.09 -7.63
N HIS A 65 -8.67 19.19 -8.94
CA HIS A 65 -9.40 20.12 -9.81
C HIS A 65 -10.90 19.82 -9.82
N TYR A 66 -11.30 18.56 -10.02
CA TYR A 66 -12.73 18.19 -9.99
C TYR A 66 -13.36 18.29 -8.59
N GLN A 67 -12.56 18.24 -7.53
CA GLN A 67 -13.02 18.51 -6.16
C GLN A 67 -13.04 20.00 -5.80
N GLY A 68 -12.63 20.90 -6.70
CA GLY A 68 -12.53 22.34 -6.45
C GLY A 68 -11.46 22.74 -5.43
N LYS A 69 -10.46 21.88 -5.19
CA LYS A 69 -9.38 22.05 -4.19
C LYS A 69 -8.08 22.58 -4.80
N ASP A 70 -8.10 22.95 -6.06
CA ASP A 70 -7.03 23.50 -6.87
C ASP A 70 -6.81 25.02 -6.65
N LYS A 71 -7.74 25.70 -5.98
CA LYS A 71 -7.69 27.15 -5.71
C LYS A 71 -7.43 27.54 -4.25
N SER A 72 -7.07 26.58 -3.38
CA SER A 72 -6.79 26.83 -1.95
C SER A 72 -5.32 26.79 -1.62
#